data_AF-A0A919HMR4-F1
#
_entry.id   AF-A0A919HMR4-F1
#
_cell.length_a   1.000
_cell.length_b   1.000
_cell.length_c   1.000
_cell.angle_alpha   90.00
_cell.angle_beta   90.00
_cell.angle_gamma   90.00
#
_symmetry.space_group_name_H-M   'P 1'
#
loop_
_entity.id
_entity.type
_entity.pdbx_description
1 polymer ?
#
loop_
_entity_poly.entity_id
_entity_poly.type
_entity_poly.pdbx_seq_one_letter_code
_entity_poly.pdbx_strand_id
1 'polypeptide(L)'
;MPVGPGATAILSSLLTGLLLMKKITSVCPYCGAGCKLKLVVDNNKIIRAEAADGVTNQNQLCLKGYYGWDFLNDTQLLTPRLKQPMIRYQKGGAFTPVSWQEAIRYTASKLREIKEKHGPRAIMTTGSSRGTGNETNYVMQSSPARC
;
A
#
# COMPACT_ATOMS: atom_id res chain seq x y z
N MET A 1 8.41 35.89 32.97
CA MET A 1 8.20 34.74 33.86
C MET A 1 9.12 33.62 33.41
N PRO A 2 10.04 33.12 34.25
CA PRO A 2 11.00 32.09 33.82
C PRO A 2 10.26 30.76 33.66
N VAL A 3 10.40 30.15 32.48
CA VAL A 3 9.94 28.77 32.24
C VAL A 3 10.74 27.83 33.13
N GLY A 4 10.07 27.10 34.02
CA GLY A 4 10.71 26.21 34.98
C GLY A 4 11.52 25.09 34.31
N PRO A 5 12.46 24.46 35.01
CA PRO A 5 13.39 23.45 34.48
C PRO A 5 12.70 22.24 33.82
N GLY A 6 11.41 21.99 34.08
CA GLY A 6 10.60 20.98 33.39
C GLY A 6 10.29 21.31 31.92
N ALA A 7 10.18 22.60 31.54
CA ALA A 7 9.87 22.99 30.16
C ALA A 7 11.03 22.69 29.20
N THR A 8 12.27 22.84 29.66
CA THR A 8 13.49 22.59 28.88
C THR A 8 13.73 21.09 28.66
N ALA A 9 13.40 20.25 29.66
CA ALA A 9 13.51 18.79 29.56
C ALA A 9 12.45 18.19 28.61
N ILE A 10 11.23 18.73 28.61
CA ILE A 10 10.16 18.34 27.69
C ILE A 10 10.53 18.71 26.25
N LEU A 11 11.04 19.93 26.03
CA LEU A 11 11.47 20.39 24.70
C LEU A 11 12.64 19.56 24.15
N SER A 12 13.61 19.21 25.01
CA SER A 12 14.74 18.33 24.65
C SER A 12 14.27 16.92 24.31
N SER A 13 13.35 16.35 25.09
CA SER A 13 12.78 15.03 24.84
C SER A 13 11.93 14.98 23.56
N LEU A 14 11.17 16.05 23.27
CA LEU A 14 10.41 16.21 22.03
C LEU A 14 11.32 16.38 20.81
N LEU A 15 12.40 17.17 20.91
CA LEU A 15 13.38 17.31 19.83
C LEU A 15 14.10 15.99 19.56
N THR A 16 14.49 15.28 20.62
CA THR A 16 15.17 13.99 20.51
C THR A 16 14.24 12.93 19.90
N GLY A 17 12.97 12.90 20.33
CA GLY A 17 11.93 12.07 19.72
C GLY A 17 11.73 12.37 18.23
N LEU A 18 11.73 13.65 17.83
CA LEU A 18 11.60 14.06 16.44
C LEU A 18 12.83 13.68 15.57
N LEU A 19 14.02 13.68 16.16
CA LEU A 19 15.29 13.32 15.52
C LEU A 19 15.48 11.79 15.40
N LEU A 20 14.84 11.00 16.27
CA LEU A 20 14.95 9.53 16.31
C LEU A 20 13.94 8.80 15.42
N MET A 21 13.02 9.51 14.76
CA MET A 21 11.98 8.86 13.96
C MET A 21 12.57 8.13 12.75
N LYS A 22 12.11 6.89 12.54
CA LYS A 22 12.60 6.02 11.47
C LYS A 22 12.28 6.63 10.12
N LYS A 23 13.30 6.89 9.31
CA LYS A 23 13.15 7.35 7.92
C LYS A 23 13.40 6.19 6.96
N ILE A 24 12.44 5.91 6.10
CA ILE A 24 12.52 4.85 5.09
C ILE A 24 12.50 5.50 3.71
N THR A 25 13.59 5.34 2.96
CA THR A 25 13.65 5.82 1.58
C THR A 25 12.84 4.89 0.67
N SER A 26 12.00 5.47 -0.18
CA SER A 26 11.20 4.76 -1.17
C SER A 26 11.01 5.59 -2.44
N VAL A 27 10.37 5.00 -3.44
CA VAL A 27 9.98 5.67 -4.68
C VAL A 27 8.51 6.09 -4.58
N CYS A 28 8.22 7.31 -5.02
CA CYS A 28 6.87 7.86 -5.07
C CYS A 28 5.96 6.97 -5.93
N PRO A 29 4.90 6.37 -5.36
CA PRO A 29 4.06 5.43 -6.08
C PRO A 29 2.91 6.18 -6.72
N TYR A 30 3.13 7.25 -7.50
CA TYR A 30 2.04 7.99 -8.13
C TYR A 30 2.12 8.00 -9.65
N CYS A 31 2.98 8.83 -10.22
CA CYS A 31 3.21 8.90 -11.66
C CYS A 31 4.54 8.21 -12.01
N GLY A 32 4.79 8.06 -13.31
CA GLY A 32 6.02 7.47 -13.84
C GLY A 32 7.30 8.30 -13.65
N ALA A 33 7.23 9.48 -13.02
CA ALA A 33 8.42 10.31 -12.78
C ALA A 33 9.41 9.67 -11.80
N GLY A 34 8.94 8.79 -10.90
CA GLY A 34 9.82 8.01 -10.03
C GLY A 34 10.62 8.87 -9.02
N CYS A 35 10.02 9.91 -8.44
CA CYS A 35 10.67 10.76 -7.44
C CYS A 35 11.08 9.93 -6.21
N LYS A 36 12.26 10.20 -5.64
CA LYS A 36 12.69 9.59 -4.38
C LYS A 36 12.13 10.37 -3.19
N LEU A 37 11.64 9.66 -2.19
CA LEU A 37 11.11 10.25 -0.95
C LEU A 37 11.57 9.47 0.28
N LYS A 38 11.53 10.12 1.44
CA LYS A 38 11.71 9.51 2.75
C LYS A 38 10.35 9.52 3.47
N LEU A 39 9.83 8.34 3.78
CA LEU A 39 8.69 8.20 4.68
C LEU A 39 9.19 8.26 6.11
N VAL A 40 8.65 9.17 6.89
CA VAL A 40 8.93 9.29 8.31
C VAL A 40 7.88 8.48 9.05
N VAL A 41 8.36 7.50 9.82
CA VAL A 41 7.53 6.50 10.48
C VAL A 41 7.67 6.65 11.99
N ASP A 42 6.52 6.73 12.65
CA ASP A 42 6.38 6.68 14.09
C ASP A 42 5.26 5.70 14.47
N ASN A 43 5.49 4.88 15.50
CA ASN A 43 4.51 3.89 15.98
C ASN A 43 3.86 3.04 14.86
N ASN A 44 4.70 2.59 13.90
CA ASN A 44 4.29 1.83 12.72
C ASN A 44 3.29 2.54 11.78
N LYS A 45 3.19 3.86 11.86
CA LYS A 45 2.40 4.72 10.97
C LYS A 45 3.30 5.70 10.27
N ILE A 46 2.97 6.00 9.02
CA ILE A 46 3.61 7.10 8.30
C ILE A 46 2.96 8.38 8.81
N ILE A 47 3.79 9.37 9.18
CA ILE A 47 3.31 10.66 9.69
C ILE A 47 3.65 11.82 8.75
N ARG A 48 4.65 11.66 7.88
CA ARG A 48 4.97 12.60 6.81
C ARG A 48 5.85 11.96 5.74
N ALA A 49 5.89 12.60 4.57
CA ALA A 49 6.89 12.36 3.55
C ALA A 49 7.83 13.57 3.46
N GLU A 50 9.12 13.30 3.30
CA GLU A 50 10.16 14.27 3.00
C GLU A 50 10.73 13.97 1.61
N ALA A 51 11.13 15.00 0.87
CA ALA A 51 11.83 14.78 -0.39
C ALA A 51 13.21 14.16 -0.12
N ALA A 52 13.58 13.14 -0.90
CA ALA A 52 14.92 12.58 -0.88
C ALA A 52 15.72 13.10 -2.09
N ASP A 53 17.03 13.05 -1.96
CA ASP A 53 17.93 13.34 -3.07
C ASP A 53 17.83 12.25 -4.13
N GLY A 54 17.48 12.66 -5.34
CA GLY A 54 17.22 11.82 -6.48
C GLY A 54 17.35 12.60 -7.77
N VAL A 55 17.93 11.95 -8.78
CA VAL A 55 18.14 12.52 -10.12
C VAL A 55 16.85 13.10 -10.72
N THR A 56 15.73 12.44 -10.45
CA THR A 56 14.41 12.78 -11.02
C THR A 56 13.70 13.92 -10.31
N ASN A 57 14.08 14.24 -9.06
CA ASN A 57 13.30 15.17 -8.24
C ASN A 57 14.13 16.19 -7.45
N GLN A 58 15.46 16.07 -7.37
CA GLN A 58 16.38 17.05 -6.80
C GLN A 58 15.88 17.65 -5.46
N ASN A 59 15.51 16.78 -4.52
CA ASN A 59 14.97 17.14 -3.20
C ASN A 59 13.63 17.89 -3.24
N GLN A 60 12.83 17.74 -4.30
CA GLN A 60 11.48 18.27 -4.42
C GLN A 60 10.44 17.15 -4.53
N LEU A 61 9.20 17.43 -4.12
CA LEU A 61 8.04 16.58 -4.36
C LEU A 61 6.84 17.44 -4.78
N CYS A 62 5.94 16.87 -5.59
CA CYS A 62 4.64 17.49 -5.84
C CYS A 62 3.66 17.22 -4.69
N LEU A 63 2.45 17.80 -4.74
CA LEU A 63 1.39 17.59 -3.75
C LEU A 63 1.12 16.11 -3.46
N LYS A 64 1.11 15.25 -4.49
CA LYS A 64 0.89 13.81 -4.34
C LYS A 64 2.03 13.13 -3.57
N GLY A 65 3.26 13.58 -3.75
CA GLY A 65 4.42 13.04 -3.03
C GLY A 65 4.39 13.41 -1.55
N TYR A 66 4.01 14.65 -1.22
CA TYR A 66 3.97 15.13 0.16
C TYR A 66 2.78 14.59 0.97
N TYR A 67 1.62 14.40 0.35
CA TYR A 67 0.37 14.13 1.09
C TYR A 67 -0.36 12.88 0.66
N GLY A 68 0.10 12.21 -0.40
CA GLY A 68 -0.61 11.07 -0.94
C GLY A 68 -0.58 9.82 -0.06
N TRP A 69 0.35 9.69 0.88
CA TRP A 69 0.53 8.46 1.67
C TRP A 69 -0.53 8.24 2.77
N ASP A 70 -1.34 9.26 3.11
CA ASP A 70 -2.19 9.22 4.31
C ASP A 70 -3.33 8.19 4.24
N PHE A 71 -3.73 7.75 3.04
CA PHE A 71 -4.69 6.64 2.90
C PHE A 71 -4.21 5.34 3.56
N LEU A 72 -2.90 5.20 3.80
CA LEU A 72 -2.33 4.04 4.50
C LEU A 72 -2.76 3.99 5.96
N ASN A 73 -3.05 5.14 6.56
CA ASN A 73 -3.57 5.26 7.91
C ASN A 73 -5.09 5.04 8.00
N ASP A 74 -5.75 4.75 6.88
CA ASP A 74 -7.20 4.50 6.78
C ASP A 74 -8.01 5.67 7.36
N THR A 75 -7.89 6.84 6.72
CA THR A 75 -8.60 8.07 7.10
C THR A 75 -10.12 8.00 6.96
N GLN A 76 -10.65 6.90 6.39
CA GLN A 76 -12.08 6.66 6.15
C GLN A 76 -12.81 7.81 5.41
N LEU A 77 -12.09 8.59 4.59
CA LEU A 77 -12.66 9.77 3.92
C LEU A 77 -13.71 9.43 2.85
N LEU A 78 -13.50 8.38 2.06
CA LEU A 78 -14.40 7.98 0.97
C LEU A 78 -14.85 6.54 1.10
N THR A 79 -13.89 5.63 1.15
CA THR A 79 -14.13 4.19 1.33
C THR A 79 -13.11 3.65 2.31
N PRO A 80 -13.53 2.87 3.31
CA PRO A 80 -12.62 2.28 4.27
C PRO A 80 -11.69 1.28 3.57
N ARG A 81 -10.46 1.18 4.07
CA ARG A 81 -9.50 0.20 3.56
C ARG A 81 -10.02 -1.22 3.80
N LEU A 82 -9.89 -2.08 2.78
CA LEU A 82 -10.18 -3.51 2.93
C LEU A 82 -9.19 -4.17 3.91
N LYS A 83 -9.71 -4.86 4.92
CA LYS A 83 -8.93 -5.49 6.01
C LYS A 83 -8.99 -7.01 6.00
N GLN A 84 -9.97 -7.60 5.31
CA GLN A 84 -10.15 -9.05 5.24
C GLN A 84 -10.73 -9.47 3.88
N PRO A 85 -10.46 -10.70 3.43
CA PRO A 85 -11.10 -11.26 2.25
C PRO A 85 -12.61 -11.40 2.43
N MET A 86 -13.35 -11.30 1.34
CA MET A 86 -14.80 -11.50 1.32
C MET A 86 -15.20 -12.28 0.07
N ILE A 87 -16.17 -13.19 0.23
CA ILE A 87 -16.74 -13.97 -0.87
C ILE A 87 -18.19 -13.58 -1.07
N ARG A 88 -18.62 -13.56 -2.34
CA ARG A 88 -20.04 -13.50 -2.72
C ARG A 88 -20.45 -14.84 -3.32
N TYR A 89 -21.19 -15.63 -2.57
CA TYR A 89 -21.53 -17.01 -2.96
C TYR A 89 -22.54 -17.10 -4.10
N GLN A 90 -23.40 -16.08 -4.24
CA GLN A 90 -24.44 -16.01 -5.26
C GLN A 90 -24.40 -14.66 -5.95
N LYS A 91 -24.62 -14.63 -7.27
CA LYS A 91 -24.69 -13.38 -8.03
C LYS A 91 -25.81 -12.50 -7.47
N GLY A 92 -25.49 -11.25 -7.16
CA GLY A 92 -26.42 -10.31 -6.51
C GLY A 92 -26.52 -10.44 -4.99
N GLY A 93 -25.91 -11.46 -4.39
CA GLY A 93 -25.86 -11.62 -2.94
C GLY A 93 -24.90 -10.64 -2.23
N ALA A 94 -24.96 -10.64 -0.90
CA ALA A 94 -24.05 -9.89 -0.05
C ALA A 94 -22.64 -10.51 -0.03
N PHE A 95 -21.65 -9.70 0.33
CA PHE A 95 -20.30 -10.16 0.63
C PHE A 95 -20.22 -10.70 2.06
N THR A 96 -19.63 -11.87 2.22
CA THR A 96 -19.38 -12.50 3.52
C THR A 96 -17.88 -12.48 3.81
N PRO A 97 -17.45 -11.92 4.96
CA PRO A 97 -16.07 -12.03 5.43
C PRO A 97 -15.63 -13.48 5.62
N VAL A 98 -14.43 -13.80 5.15
CA VAL A 98 -13.86 -15.15 5.24
C VAL A 98 -12.37 -15.12 5.57
N SER A 99 -11.83 -16.27 5.98
CA SER A 99 -10.39 -16.42 6.18
C SER A 99 -9.62 -16.38 4.84
N TRP A 100 -8.32 -16.05 4.90
CA TRP A 100 -7.44 -16.15 3.73
C TRP A 100 -7.40 -17.56 3.14
N GLN A 101 -7.37 -18.59 4.00
CA GLN A 101 -7.35 -19.99 3.56
C GLN A 101 -8.61 -20.38 2.81
N GLU A 102 -9.77 -19.87 3.23
CA GLU A 102 -11.05 -20.10 2.55
C GLU A 102 -11.11 -19.33 1.23
N ALA A 103 -10.73 -18.05 1.22
CA ALA A 103 -10.70 -17.21 0.02
C ALA A 103 -9.82 -17.82 -1.09
N ILE A 104 -8.62 -18.28 -0.74
CA ILE A 104 -7.69 -18.91 -1.67
C ILE A 104 -8.25 -20.23 -2.19
N ARG A 105 -8.76 -21.10 -1.31
CA ARG A 105 -9.35 -22.39 -1.70
C ARG A 105 -10.56 -22.23 -2.61
N TYR A 106 -11.46 -21.30 -2.27
CA TYR A 106 -12.65 -21.00 -3.06
C TYR A 106 -12.29 -20.45 -4.45
N THR A 107 -11.34 -19.51 -4.52
CA THR A 107 -10.91 -18.93 -5.80
C THR A 107 -10.23 -19.99 -6.67
N ALA A 108 -9.33 -20.79 -6.08
CA ALA A 108 -8.63 -21.86 -6.79
C ALA A 108 -9.58 -22.94 -7.32
N SER A 109 -10.59 -23.35 -6.54
CA SER A 109 -11.57 -24.34 -6.98
C SER A 109 -12.41 -23.82 -8.14
N LYS A 110 -12.87 -22.56 -8.07
CA LYS A 110 -13.65 -21.94 -9.15
C LYS A 110 -12.86 -21.76 -10.44
N LEU A 111 -11.61 -21.30 -10.35
CA LEU A 111 -10.73 -21.20 -11.51
C LEU A 111 -10.43 -22.58 -12.12
N ARG A 112 -10.26 -23.62 -11.30
CA ARG A 112 -10.07 -24.99 -11.78
C ARG A 112 -11.31 -25.51 -12.51
N GLU A 113 -12.50 -25.33 -11.92
CA GLU A 113 -13.78 -25.72 -12.53
C GLU A 113 -14.00 -25.04 -13.89
N ILE A 114 -13.70 -23.73 -13.99
CA ILE A 114 -13.76 -22.98 -15.26
C ILE A 114 -12.77 -23.54 -16.28
N LYS A 115 -11.52 -23.79 -15.87
CA LYS A 115 -10.49 -24.37 -16.74
C LYS A 115 -10.88 -25.74 -17.27
N GLU A 116 -11.44 -26.60 -16.41
CA GLU A 116 -11.89 -27.95 -16.79
C GLU A 116 -13.06 -27.91 -17.78
N LYS A 117 -14.03 -27.01 -17.56
CA LYS A 117 -15.23 -26.91 -18.38
C LYS A 117 -15.05 -26.16 -19.70
N HIS A 118 -14.21 -25.12 -19.71
CA HIS A 118 -14.10 -24.16 -20.81
C HIS A 118 -12.68 -24.02 -21.38
N GLY A 119 -11.71 -24.76 -20.83
CA GLY A 119 -10.31 -24.67 -21.21
C GLY A 119 -9.59 -23.48 -20.57
N PRO A 120 -8.24 -23.45 -20.63
CA PRO A 120 -7.43 -22.41 -19.98
C PRO A 120 -7.65 -21.01 -20.56
N ARG A 121 -8.07 -20.89 -21.83
CA ARG A 121 -8.35 -19.62 -22.51
C ARG A 121 -9.61 -18.91 -22.00
N ALA A 122 -10.41 -19.55 -21.16
CA ALA A 122 -11.57 -18.94 -20.52
C ALA A 122 -11.21 -18.07 -19.29
N ILE A 123 -9.93 -18.05 -18.89
CA ILE A 123 -9.45 -17.29 -17.74
C ILE A 123 -8.55 -16.16 -18.22
N MET A 124 -8.83 -14.95 -17.75
CA MET A 124 -8.05 -13.74 -18.03
C MET A 124 -7.54 -13.14 -16.72
N THR A 125 -6.29 -12.69 -16.72
CA THR A 125 -5.69 -11.90 -15.63
C THR A 125 -5.31 -10.52 -16.15
N THR A 126 -5.43 -9.48 -15.33
CA THR A 126 -5.05 -8.11 -15.69
C THR A 126 -3.93 -7.59 -14.80
N GLY A 127 -2.89 -7.06 -15.43
CA GLY A 127 -1.75 -6.42 -14.79
C GLY A 127 -2.03 -5.00 -14.34
N SER A 128 -1.14 -4.47 -13.50
CA SER A 128 -1.16 -3.06 -13.11
C SER A 128 0.25 -2.49 -13.09
N SER A 129 0.40 -1.25 -13.55
CA SER A 129 1.62 -0.45 -13.36
C SER A 129 1.74 0.11 -11.94
N ARG A 130 0.68 -0.04 -11.13
CA ARG A 130 0.60 0.39 -9.73
C ARG A 130 0.81 -0.83 -8.82
N GLY A 131 1.62 -0.68 -7.78
CA GLY A 131 2.03 -1.78 -6.89
C GLY A 131 3.56 -1.90 -6.88
N THR A 132 4.09 -3.07 -6.53
CA THR A 132 5.53 -3.34 -6.74
C THR A 132 5.88 -3.40 -8.23
N GLY A 133 4.86 -3.47 -9.10
CA GLY A 133 4.99 -3.40 -10.54
C GLY A 133 5.56 -4.71 -11.07
N ASN A 134 6.88 -4.82 -11.08
CA ASN A 134 7.59 -5.93 -11.73
C ASN A 134 7.25 -7.28 -11.09
N GLU A 135 7.33 -7.42 -9.77
CA GLU A 135 7.16 -8.71 -9.08
C GLU A 135 5.73 -9.22 -9.23
N THR A 136 4.74 -8.35 -9.04
CA THR A 136 3.33 -8.73 -9.16
C THR A 136 2.98 -9.14 -10.59
N ASN A 137 3.48 -8.40 -11.59
CA ASN A 137 3.25 -8.73 -13.00
C ASN A 137 4.02 -9.98 -13.43
N TYR A 138 5.22 -10.22 -12.90
CA TYR A 138 6.00 -11.44 -13.16
C TYR A 138 5.28 -12.68 -12.63
N VAL A 139 4.80 -12.64 -11.38
CA VAL A 139 4.02 -13.73 -10.79
C VAL A 139 2.76 -14.00 -11.61
N MET A 140 2.08 -12.94 -12.06
CA MET A 140 0.91 -13.08 -12.93
C MET A 140 1.23 -13.74 -14.27
N GLN A 141 2.33 -13.34 -14.93
CA GLN A 141 2.76 -13.92 -16.20
C GLN A 141 3.07 -15.42 -16.09
N SER A 142 3.58 -15.88 -14.94
CA SER A 142 3.85 -17.30 -14.71
C SER A 142 2.60 -18.15 -14.53
N SER A 143 1.43 -17.53 -14.29
CA SER A 143 0.15 -18.23 -14.21
C SER A 143 -0.24 -18.85 -15.56
N PRO A 144 -0.75 -20.09 -15.60
CA PRO A 144 -1.12 -20.77 -16.84
C PRO A 144 -2.35 -20.18 -17.55
N ALA A 145 -3.01 -19.18 -16.96
CA ALA A 145 -4.12 -18.41 -17.55
C ALA A 145 -3.60 -17.20 -18.33
N ARG A 146 -2.70 -17.46 -19.30
CA ARG A 146 -2.17 -16.42 -20.17
C ARG A 146 -3.17 -16.08 -21.28
N CYS A 147 -3.35 -14.79 -21.52
CA CYS A 147 -3.84 -14.27 -22.80
C CYS A 147 -2.85 -14.61 -23.91
#